data_AF-A0A482Z3D6-F1
#
_entry.id   AF-A0A482Z3D6-F1
#
_cell.length_a   1.000
_cell.length_b   1.000
_cell.length_c   1.000
_cell.angle_alpha   90.00
_cell.angle_beta   90.00
_cell.angle_gamma   90.00
#
_symmetry.space_group_name_H-M   'P 1'
#
loop_
_entity.id
_entity.type
_entity.pdbx_description
1 polymer ?
#
loop_
_entity_poly.entity_id
_entity_poly.type
_entity_poly.pdbx_seq_one_letter_code
_entity_poly.pdbx_strand_id
1 'polypeptide(L)'
;MSFDVTSRNLFEVEAVPGNDVLNPRLFLGEGSLDGAFVISGVRKTSVVANQKIFNFPDNKVQQWKSFNIDGTKYDFSHLNACKHAFQHPKRNESYTLFFTFSHHVFTRGIKEQENLESTQIYPYPLDKRVFDIDRFKLSKYLPQIIETLPEQFCYHGGYSRYCSCKIDQNNDSEIYYQVVYRAWKERGKMRFHIESAYPLQESLGKVKKVNFWVICHNLLHGKKLPKPAK
;
A
#
# COMPACT_ATOMS: atom_id res chain seq x y z
N MET A 1 17.84 69.81 -3.56
CA MET A 1 18.29 69.68 -4.97
C MET A 1 17.57 68.48 -5.53
N SER A 2 16.41 68.71 -6.14
CA SER A 2 16.15 68.51 -7.59
C SER A 2 15.98 67.01 -7.90
N PHE A 3 14.87 66.47 -8.42
CA PHE A 3 13.87 66.99 -9.34
C PHE A 3 12.50 66.34 -9.08
N ASP A 4 11.47 67.07 -9.49
CA ASP A 4 10.08 66.69 -9.63
C ASP A 4 9.82 66.33 -11.10
N VAL A 5 9.22 65.17 -11.40
CA VAL A 5 8.41 64.90 -12.62
C VAL A 5 7.43 63.75 -12.29
N THR A 6 6.20 64.13 -11.91
CA THR A 6 4.88 63.70 -12.48
C THR A 6 4.78 62.32 -13.16
N SER A 7 3.72 61.52 -13.06
CA SER A 7 2.37 61.55 -12.46
C SER A 7 1.78 60.12 -12.67
N ARG A 8 1.17 59.47 -11.65
CA ARG A 8 -0.30 59.28 -11.42
C ARG A 8 -1.04 58.63 -12.61
N ASN A 9 -1.95 57.66 -12.51
CA ASN A 9 -2.71 56.95 -11.46
C ASN A 9 -3.29 55.68 -12.16
N LEU A 10 -3.30 54.47 -11.58
CA LEU A 10 -4.41 53.87 -10.79
C LEU A 10 -5.82 54.33 -11.16
N PHE A 11 -6.62 53.47 -11.79
CA PHE A 11 -8.02 53.20 -11.41
C PHE A 11 -8.45 51.83 -11.92
N GLU A 12 -9.48 51.33 -11.25
CA GLU A 12 -9.81 49.95 -10.94
C GLU A 12 -11.13 49.55 -11.63
N VAL A 13 -11.30 48.24 -11.89
CA VAL A 13 -12.53 47.42 -12.02
C VAL A 13 -13.70 47.87 -12.94
N GLU A 14 -14.12 47.02 -13.89
CA GLU A 14 -15.32 46.16 -13.78
C GLU A 14 -15.70 45.43 -15.08
N ALA A 15 -16.39 44.30 -14.87
CA ALA A 15 -16.80 43.28 -15.84
C ALA A 15 -18.03 43.67 -16.67
N VAL A 16 -18.18 43.09 -17.87
CA VAL A 16 -19.50 42.97 -18.54
C VAL A 16 -19.49 41.83 -19.58
N PRO A 17 -20.68 41.33 -20.03
CA PRO A 17 -20.96 39.91 -20.19
C PRO A 17 -21.34 39.53 -21.64
N GLY A 18 -21.60 38.23 -21.83
CA GLY A 18 -22.58 37.59 -22.72
C GLY A 18 -23.11 38.26 -23.99
N ASN A 19 -22.96 37.46 -25.06
CA ASN A 19 -23.91 37.11 -26.12
C ASN A 19 -24.26 38.05 -27.28
N ASP A 20 -24.16 37.40 -28.46
CA ASP A 20 -24.97 37.46 -29.67
C ASP A 20 -25.03 38.79 -30.45
N VAL A 21 -24.65 38.72 -31.74
CA VAL A 21 -25.58 38.77 -32.88
C VAL A 21 -24.81 38.54 -34.20
N LEU A 22 -25.14 37.41 -34.83
CA LEU A 22 -25.34 37.12 -36.26
C LEU A 22 -24.95 38.17 -37.31
N ASN A 23 -24.22 37.75 -38.35
CA ASN A 23 -24.76 37.91 -39.71
C ASN A 23 -24.18 36.85 -40.69
N PRO A 24 -25.03 36.15 -41.49
CA PRO A 24 -24.63 35.06 -42.38
C PRO A 24 -24.52 35.52 -43.84
N ARG A 25 -23.62 34.87 -44.60
CA ARG A 25 -23.74 34.71 -46.06
C ARG A 25 -23.30 33.29 -46.40
N LEU A 26 -24.29 32.42 -46.63
CA LEU A 26 -24.65 31.91 -47.96
C LEU A 26 -23.58 30.99 -48.55
N PHE A 27 -23.78 29.68 -48.39
CA PHE A 27 -23.68 28.75 -49.52
C PHE A 27 -24.69 27.62 -49.35
N LEU A 28 -25.44 27.42 -50.44
CA LEU A 28 -26.48 26.43 -50.65
C LEU A 28 -25.94 25.01 -50.63
N GLY A 29 -26.73 24.09 -50.09
CA GLY A 29 -26.52 22.65 -50.18
C GLY A 29 -27.65 21.91 -49.47
N GLU A 30 -28.74 21.67 -50.19
CA GLU A 30 -29.83 20.81 -49.74
C GLU A 30 -29.35 19.36 -49.62
N GLY A 31 -29.72 18.68 -48.52
CA GLY A 31 -29.45 17.26 -48.35
C GLY A 31 -29.73 16.74 -46.95
N SER A 32 -30.98 16.30 -46.75
CA SER A 32 -31.45 15.25 -45.82
C SER A 32 -31.12 15.32 -44.32
N LEU A 33 -32.21 15.31 -43.54
CA LEU A 33 -32.27 15.07 -42.10
C LEU A 33 -31.80 13.66 -41.72
N ASP A 34 -31.19 13.57 -40.53
CA ASP A 34 -31.13 12.46 -39.58
C ASP A 34 -29.70 12.07 -39.16
N GLY A 35 -29.33 12.48 -37.94
CA GLY A 35 -28.10 12.02 -37.29
C GLY A 35 -27.63 12.92 -36.16
N ALA A 36 -28.16 12.71 -34.96
CA ALA A 36 -27.68 13.34 -33.75
C ALA A 36 -26.18 13.00 -33.51
N PHE A 37 -25.30 14.02 -33.47
CA PHE A 37 -23.94 13.87 -32.96
C PHE A 37 -23.93 14.18 -31.47
N VAL A 38 -23.87 13.12 -30.66
CA VAL A 38 -23.61 13.19 -29.22
C VAL A 38 -22.12 13.43 -29.02
N ILE A 39 -21.74 14.62 -28.54
CA ILE A 39 -20.38 14.83 -28.02
C ILE A 39 -20.32 14.21 -26.62
N SER A 40 -20.01 12.92 -26.54
CA SER A 40 -19.69 12.29 -25.27
C SER A 40 -18.31 12.77 -24.82
N GLY A 41 -18.28 13.71 -23.88
CA GLY A 41 -17.05 14.10 -23.19
C GLY A 41 -16.40 12.88 -22.54
N VAL A 42 -15.22 12.50 -23.03
CA VAL A 42 -14.39 11.47 -22.40
C VAL A 42 -13.87 12.04 -21.08
N ARG A 43 -14.55 11.72 -19.98
CA ARG A 43 -13.95 11.82 -18.65
C ARG A 43 -12.81 10.81 -18.61
N LYS A 44 -11.56 11.28 -18.64
CA LYS A 44 -10.41 10.47 -18.21
C LYS A 44 -10.48 10.28 -16.70
N THR A 45 -11.40 9.42 -16.25
CA THR A 45 -11.32 8.81 -14.94
C THR A 45 -10.29 7.67 -15.02
N SER A 46 -9.04 7.94 -14.67
CA SER A 46 -8.06 6.87 -14.42
C SER A 46 -8.36 6.21 -13.07
N VAL A 47 -9.53 5.58 -12.97
CA VAL A 47 -9.79 4.58 -11.92
C VAL A 47 -9.05 3.32 -12.37
N VAL A 48 -7.75 3.26 -12.10
CA VAL A 48 -7.05 1.98 -12.10
C VAL A 48 -7.63 1.20 -10.93
N ALA A 49 -8.66 0.41 -11.22
CA ALA A 49 -9.28 -0.50 -10.30
C ALA A 49 -8.20 -1.43 -9.77
N ASN A 50 -7.95 -1.37 -8.48
CA ASN A 50 -7.08 -2.32 -7.81
C ASN A 50 -7.80 -3.67 -7.88
N GLN A 51 -7.46 -4.52 -8.85
CA GLN A 51 -8.16 -5.78 -9.06
C GLN A 51 -7.97 -6.65 -7.81
N LYS A 52 -9.09 -7.00 -7.15
CA LYS A 52 -9.04 -7.88 -6.00
C LYS A 52 -8.70 -9.30 -6.47
N ILE A 53 -7.51 -9.79 -6.12
CA ILE A 53 -7.04 -11.16 -6.42
C ILE A 53 -7.94 -12.21 -5.75
N PHE A 54 -8.37 -11.91 -4.53
CA PHE A 54 -9.20 -12.76 -3.70
C PHE A 54 -10.47 -12.03 -3.29
N ASN A 55 -11.57 -12.76 -3.25
CA ASN A 55 -12.83 -12.27 -2.67
C ASN A 55 -12.74 -12.26 -1.13
N PHE A 56 -12.15 -11.20 -0.58
CA PHE A 56 -12.09 -10.95 0.87
C PHE A 56 -13.20 -9.99 1.31
N PRO A 57 -13.79 -10.22 2.50
CA PRO A 57 -14.83 -9.36 3.06
C PRO A 57 -14.28 -8.01 3.57
N ASP A 58 -12.98 -7.91 3.82
CA ASP A 58 -12.33 -6.67 4.20
C ASP A 58 -11.84 -5.87 2.99
N ASN A 59 -11.39 -4.65 3.29
CA ASN A 59 -10.85 -3.70 2.33
C ASN A 59 -9.32 -3.70 2.33
N LYS A 60 -8.67 -4.80 2.74
CA LYS A 60 -7.20 -4.88 2.67
C LYS A 60 -6.77 -4.83 1.22
N VAL A 61 -5.78 -3.97 0.96
CA VAL A 61 -5.17 -3.83 -0.35
C VAL A 61 -4.51 -5.15 -0.74
N GLN A 62 -4.76 -5.59 -1.97
CA GLN A 62 -4.24 -6.86 -2.49
C GLN A 62 -3.17 -6.67 -3.56
N GLN A 63 -3.06 -5.47 -4.12
CA GLN A 63 -2.01 -5.09 -5.06
C GLN A 63 -1.66 -3.62 -4.79
N TRP A 64 -0.37 -3.31 -4.76
CA TRP A 64 0.09 -1.94 -4.55
C TRP A 64 0.46 -1.32 -5.88
N LYS A 65 0.10 -0.03 -6.07
CA LYS A 65 0.44 0.70 -7.29
C LYS A 65 1.93 1.03 -7.25
N SER A 66 2.63 0.86 -8.37
CA SER A 66 4.03 1.27 -8.48
C SER A 66 4.20 2.74 -8.08
N PHE A 67 5.33 3.08 -7.47
CA PHE A 67 5.65 4.43 -7.05
C PHE A 67 6.82 4.98 -7.85
N ASN A 68 6.80 6.26 -8.22
CA ASN A 68 7.88 6.91 -8.96
C ASN A 68 8.48 8.01 -8.10
N ILE A 69 9.79 7.95 -7.86
CA ILE A 69 10.55 8.99 -7.18
C ILE A 69 11.74 9.34 -8.07
N ASP A 70 11.89 10.61 -8.42
CA ASP A 70 13.03 11.13 -9.19
C ASP A 70 13.33 10.32 -10.46
N GLY A 71 12.29 9.93 -11.20
CA GLY A 71 12.40 9.12 -12.41
C GLY A 71 12.62 7.61 -12.19
N THR A 72 12.84 7.17 -10.96
CA THR A 72 12.97 5.75 -10.61
C THR A 72 11.61 5.15 -10.28
N LYS A 73 11.21 4.11 -11.03
CA LYS A 73 9.98 3.35 -10.80
C LYS A 73 10.22 2.17 -9.86
N TYR A 74 9.47 2.13 -8.77
CA TYR A 74 9.45 1.06 -7.79
C TYR A 74 8.21 0.19 -7.99
N ASP A 75 8.43 -1.07 -8.39
CA ASP A 75 7.37 -2.07 -8.56
C ASP A 75 7.16 -2.91 -7.29
N PHE A 76 5.89 -3.16 -6.96
CA PHE A 76 5.43 -3.87 -5.76
C PHE A 76 4.74 -5.21 -6.06
N SER A 77 4.97 -5.80 -7.24
CA SER A 77 4.35 -7.09 -7.60
C SER A 77 4.67 -8.22 -6.61
N HIS A 78 5.83 -8.17 -5.95
CA HIS A 78 6.22 -9.09 -4.89
C HIS A 78 5.38 -8.97 -3.61
N LEU A 79 4.61 -7.88 -3.47
CA LEU A 79 3.67 -7.64 -2.37
C LEU A 79 2.21 -7.81 -2.79
N ASN A 80 1.97 -8.46 -3.94
CA ASN A 80 0.63 -8.91 -4.29
C ASN A 80 0.16 -9.92 -3.24
N ALA A 81 -1.13 -9.88 -2.92
CA ALA A 81 -1.74 -10.87 -2.05
C ALA A 81 -1.48 -12.26 -2.62
N CYS A 82 -1.02 -13.18 -1.77
CA CYS A 82 -0.70 -14.55 -2.16
C CYS A 82 -1.41 -15.56 -1.25
N LYS A 83 -1.34 -16.83 -1.64
CA LYS A 83 -1.80 -17.95 -0.80
C LYS A 83 -0.72 -19.02 -0.75
N HIS A 84 -0.56 -19.64 0.41
CA HIS A 84 0.33 -20.79 0.60
C HIS A 84 -0.42 -21.91 1.30
N ALA A 85 -0.11 -23.15 0.90
CA ALA A 85 -0.62 -24.35 1.53
C ALA A 85 0.49 -24.98 2.37
N PHE A 86 0.18 -25.28 3.63
CA PHE A 86 1.11 -25.90 4.56
C PHE A 86 0.54 -27.22 5.08
N GLN A 87 1.37 -28.25 5.14
CA GLN A 87 1.04 -29.52 5.78
C GLN A 87 1.65 -29.54 7.18
N HIS A 88 0.86 -29.87 8.21
CA HIS A 88 1.41 -30.05 9.55
C HIS A 88 2.38 -31.24 9.56
N PRO A 89 3.59 -31.11 10.14
CA PRO A 89 4.63 -32.15 10.03
C PRO A 89 4.31 -33.45 10.78
N LYS A 90 3.39 -33.40 11.75
CA LYS A 90 3.02 -34.53 12.63
C LYS A 90 1.52 -34.85 12.71
N ARG A 91 0.67 -34.04 12.10
CA ARG A 91 -0.80 -34.18 12.21
C ARG A 91 -1.33 -34.27 10.80
N ASN A 92 -2.44 -34.98 10.63
CA ASN A 92 -3.17 -34.98 9.37
C ASN A 92 -4.02 -33.69 9.22
N GLU A 93 -3.36 -32.53 9.30
CA GLU A 93 -3.98 -31.20 9.15
C GLU A 93 -3.24 -30.43 8.05
N SER A 94 -4.00 -29.86 7.11
CA SER A 94 -3.48 -28.96 6.07
C SER A 94 -4.09 -27.57 6.26
N TYR A 95 -3.31 -26.52 5.99
CA TYR A 95 -3.74 -25.14 6.16
C TYR A 95 -3.52 -24.36 4.86
N THR A 96 -4.58 -23.75 4.34
CA THR A 96 -4.48 -22.77 3.25
C THR A 96 -4.53 -21.37 3.85
N LEU A 97 -3.41 -20.67 3.79
CA LEU A 97 -3.25 -19.34 4.35
C LEU A 97 -3.24 -18.30 3.24
N PHE A 98 -3.92 -17.18 3.48
CA PHE A 98 -4.05 -16.06 2.57
C PHE A 98 -3.34 -14.84 3.14
N PHE A 99 -2.37 -14.30 2.41
CA PHE A 99 -1.53 -13.21 2.87
C PHE A 99 -1.88 -11.90 2.16
N THR A 100 -1.90 -10.81 2.91
CA THR A 100 -1.92 -9.44 2.38
C THR A 100 -0.87 -8.59 3.08
N PHE A 101 -0.42 -7.53 2.42
CA PHE A 101 0.68 -6.68 2.90
C PHE A 101 0.20 -5.26 3.10
N SER A 102 0.48 -4.67 4.27
CA SER A 102 0.28 -3.25 4.53
C SER A 102 1.34 -2.42 3.81
N HIS A 103 1.04 -1.16 3.47
CA HIS A 103 2.03 -0.23 2.93
C HIS A 103 3.18 0.06 3.90
N HIS A 104 3.04 -0.26 5.20
CA HIS A 104 4.09 -0.10 6.20
C HIS A 104 5.33 -0.97 5.93
N VAL A 105 5.21 -2.01 5.09
CA VAL A 105 6.36 -2.86 4.73
C VAL A 105 7.34 -2.18 3.77
N PHE A 106 6.95 -1.06 3.14
CA PHE A 106 7.79 -0.27 2.23
C PHE A 106 7.73 1.24 2.51
N THR A 107 7.11 1.65 3.62
CA THR A 107 7.00 3.04 4.06
C THR A 107 7.30 3.17 5.54
N ARG A 108 7.68 4.37 5.98
CA ARG A 108 7.89 4.72 7.39
C ARG A 108 7.07 5.95 7.79
N GLY A 109 6.97 6.18 9.10
CA GLY A 109 6.36 7.40 9.61
C GLY A 109 7.16 8.63 9.18
N ILE A 110 6.45 9.74 8.97
CA ILE A 110 7.05 11.06 8.74
C ILE A 110 7.57 11.55 10.10
N LYS A 111 8.82 11.97 10.17
CA LYS A 111 9.37 12.55 11.41
C LYS A 111 8.97 14.03 11.49
N GLU A 112 8.76 14.55 12.70
CA GLU A 112 8.27 15.91 12.93
C GLU A 112 9.14 17.02 12.30
N GLN A 113 10.42 16.75 12.12
CA GLN A 113 11.42 17.69 11.59
C GLN A 113 11.73 17.48 10.10
N GLU A 114 11.07 16.52 9.43
CA GLU A 114 11.28 16.27 8.01
C GLU A 114 10.40 17.18 7.16
N ASN A 115 11.04 18.09 6.42
CA ASN A 115 10.38 18.80 5.33
C ASN A 115 10.42 17.91 4.08
N LEU A 116 9.37 17.10 3.90
CA LEU A 116 9.28 16.15 2.79
C LEU A 116 8.53 16.75 1.61
N GLU A 117 9.10 16.56 0.43
CA GLU A 117 8.40 16.84 -0.81
C GLU A 117 7.22 15.88 -0.98
N SER A 118 6.10 16.38 -1.52
CA SER A 118 4.91 15.55 -1.75
C SER A 118 5.19 14.32 -2.65
N THR A 119 6.22 14.41 -3.48
CA THR A 119 6.73 13.35 -4.37
C THR A 119 7.38 12.18 -3.61
N GLN A 120 7.72 12.34 -2.33
CA GLN A 120 8.32 11.29 -1.50
C GLN A 120 7.27 10.51 -0.69
N ILE A 121 6.02 11.02 -0.62
CA ILE A 121 4.93 10.42 0.13
C ILE A 121 4.19 9.41 -0.76
N TYR A 122 4.08 8.16 -0.30
CA TYR A 122 3.31 7.16 -1.03
C TYR A 122 1.80 7.51 -0.95
N PRO A 123 1.05 7.54 -2.06
CA PRO A 123 -0.31 8.06 -2.11
C PRO A 123 -1.34 7.07 -1.53
N TYR A 124 -1.36 6.95 -0.20
CA TYR A 124 -2.33 6.15 0.55
C TYR A 124 -3.15 7.06 1.51
N PRO A 125 -4.43 7.36 1.19
CA PRO A 125 -5.19 8.38 1.90
C PRO A 125 -5.46 8.13 3.40
N LEU A 126 -5.54 6.86 3.80
CA LEU A 126 -5.91 6.48 5.17
C LEU A 126 -4.76 6.63 6.17
N ASP A 127 -3.52 6.70 5.69
CA ASP A 127 -2.31 6.76 6.52
C ASP A 127 -1.17 7.33 5.69
N LYS A 128 -0.80 8.59 5.99
CA LYS A 128 0.26 9.31 5.26
C LYS A 128 1.62 8.84 5.76
N ARG A 129 2.42 8.28 4.85
CA ARG A 129 3.75 7.74 5.14
C ARG A 129 4.70 8.02 3.98
N VAL A 130 5.97 8.23 4.32
CA VAL A 130 7.03 8.44 3.33
C VAL A 130 7.52 7.09 2.81
N PHE A 131 7.81 7.01 1.52
CA PHE A 131 8.44 5.84 0.92
C PHE A 131 9.84 5.65 1.51
N ASP A 132 10.15 4.41 1.86
CA ASP A 132 11.41 4.05 2.50
C ASP A 132 12.12 3.02 1.61
N ILE A 133 13.23 3.46 1.00
CA ILE A 133 13.99 2.65 0.05
C ILE A 133 14.53 1.38 0.72
N ASP A 134 14.97 1.47 1.97
CA ASP A 134 15.55 0.33 2.69
C ASP A 134 14.47 -0.68 3.06
N ARG A 135 13.31 -0.20 3.54
CA ARG A 135 12.14 -1.07 3.75
C ARG A 135 11.68 -1.70 2.44
N PHE A 136 11.65 -0.96 1.34
CA PHE A 136 11.30 -1.51 0.03
C PHE A 136 12.26 -2.63 -0.38
N LYS A 137 13.58 -2.41 -0.29
CA LYS A 137 14.59 -3.43 -0.59
C LYS A 137 14.41 -4.67 0.29
N LEU A 138 14.25 -4.49 1.60
CA LEU A 138 14.03 -5.59 2.53
C LEU A 138 12.69 -6.31 2.33
N SER A 139 11.66 -5.60 1.85
CA SER A 139 10.36 -6.21 1.57
C SER A 139 10.42 -7.27 0.47
N LYS A 140 11.48 -7.28 -0.37
CA LYS A 140 11.70 -8.30 -1.40
C LYS A 140 11.98 -9.69 -0.81
N TYR A 141 12.36 -9.79 0.47
CA TYR A 141 12.51 -11.07 1.17
C TYR A 141 11.18 -11.63 1.69
N LEU A 142 10.12 -10.81 1.79
CA LEU A 142 8.83 -11.23 2.36
C LEU A 142 8.19 -12.45 1.67
N PRO A 143 8.23 -12.60 0.32
CA PRO A 143 7.72 -13.81 -0.33
C PRO A 143 8.38 -15.09 0.20
N GLN A 144 9.72 -15.11 0.28
CA GLN A 144 10.47 -16.26 0.78
C GLN A 144 10.21 -16.51 2.28
N ILE A 145 10.14 -15.44 3.08
CA ILE A 145 9.84 -15.54 4.52
C ILE A 145 8.45 -16.13 4.74
N ILE A 146 7.47 -15.76 3.92
CA ILE A 146 6.09 -16.28 4.02
C ILE A 146 6.02 -17.72 3.55
N GLU A 147 6.74 -18.08 2.49
CA GLU A 147 6.81 -19.45 1.99
C GLU A 147 7.43 -20.41 3.02
N THR A 148 8.40 -19.93 3.81
CA THR A 148 9.09 -20.68 4.86
C THR A 148 8.60 -20.33 6.26
N LEU A 149 7.43 -19.69 6.39
CA LEU A 149 6.93 -19.16 7.66
C LEU A 149 6.90 -20.17 8.85
N PRO A 150 6.61 -21.47 8.64
CA PRO A 150 6.68 -22.45 9.73
C PRO A 150 8.08 -22.67 10.32
N GLU A 151 9.13 -22.36 9.56
CA GLU A 151 10.54 -22.47 9.95
C GLU A 151 11.05 -21.20 10.64
N GLN A 152 10.32 -20.09 10.49
CA GLN A 152 10.71 -18.79 11.01
C GLN A 152 10.51 -18.68 12.53
N PHE A 153 11.32 -17.81 13.14
CA PHE A 153 11.25 -17.57 14.57
C PHE A 153 10.02 -16.73 14.94
N CYS A 154 8.97 -17.42 15.38
CA CYS A 154 7.73 -16.82 15.82
C CYS A 154 7.68 -16.58 17.34
N TYR A 155 7.30 -15.36 17.74
CA TYR A 155 7.13 -14.96 19.15
C TYR A 155 6.05 -13.89 19.31
N HIS A 156 5.60 -13.66 20.54
CA HIS A 156 4.63 -12.63 20.89
C HIS A 156 5.28 -11.23 20.94
N GLY A 157 4.92 -10.33 20.03
CA GLY A 157 5.33 -8.92 20.00
C GLY A 157 4.37 -7.94 20.70
N GLY A 158 3.47 -8.44 21.56
CA GLY A 158 2.39 -7.65 22.17
C GLY A 158 1.19 -7.41 21.24
N TYR A 159 -0.02 -7.29 21.79
CA TYR A 159 -1.26 -7.00 21.04
C TYR A 159 -1.51 -7.89 19.79
N SER A 160 -1.21 -9.19 19.86
CA SER A 160 -1.43 -10.18 18.79
C SER A 160 -0.60 -9.95 17.52
N ARG A 161 0.67 -9.59 17.69
CA ARG A 161 1.65 -9.34 16.62
C ARG A 161 2.82 -10.33 16.70
N TYR A 162 3.32 -10.81 15.56
CA TYR A 162 4.26 -11.94 15.53
C TYR A 162 5.33 -11.82 14.45
N CYS A 163 6.52 -12.41 14.74
CA CYS A 163 7.59 -12.93 13.87
C CYS A 163 8.81 -12.04 13.53
N SER A 164 10.00 -12.63 13.66
CA SER A 164 11.24 -12.11 13.08
C SER A 164 11.94 -13.21 12.32
N CYS A 165 12.67 -12.83 11.28
CA CYS A 165 13.59 -13.70 10.56
C CYS A 165 14.99 -13.09 10.61
N LYS A 166 16.01 -13.93 10.62
CA LYS A 166 17.37 -13.51 10.30
C LYS A 166 17.49 -13.46 8.77
N ILE A 167 18.07 -12.37 8.26
CA ILE A 167 18.45 -12.26 6.85
C ILE A 167 19.97 -12.17 6.82
N ASP A 168 20.60 -13.16 6.20
CA ASP A 168 22.03 -13.16 5.95
C ASP A 168 22.31 -12.27 4.73
N GLN A 169 23.11 -11.22 4.91
CA GLN A 169 23.68 -10.52 3.76
C GLN A 169 25.01 -11.19 3.37
N ASN A 170 25.32 -11.20 2.06
CA ASN A 170 26.52 -11.80 1.46
C ASN A 170 27.88 -11.24 1.96
N ASN A 171 27.90 -10.46 3.05
CA ASN A 171 29.05 -9.66 3.50
C ASN A 171 29.24 -9.73 5.04
N ASP A 172 28.93 -10.87 5.66
CA ASP A 172 29.05 -11.16 7.11
C ASP A 172 28.24 -10.25 8.06
N SER A 173 27.24 -9.51 7.55
CA SER A 173 26.30 -8.76 8.37
C SER A 173 24.94 -9.47 8.48
N GLU A 174 24.55 -9.85 9.70
CA GLU A 174 23.21 -10.33 10.00
C GLU A 174 22.25 -9.14 10.18
N ILE A 175 21.15 -9.13 9.42
CA ILE A 175 20.04 -8.21 9.70
C ILE A 175 18.93 -8.98 10.40
N TYR A 176 18.57 -8.51 11.61
CA TYR A 176 17.34 -8.94 12.26
C TYR A 176 16.17 -8.23 11.62
N TYR A 177 15.40 -8.95 10.79
CA TYR A 177 14.24 -8.39 10.11
C TYR A 177 12.96 -8.77 10.85
N GLN A 178 12.32 -7.76 11.44
CA GLN A 178 11.04 -7.91 12.12
C GLN A 178 9.93 -7.91 11.09
N VAL A 179 9.12 -8.98 11.03
CA VAL A 179 7.94 -9.08 10.16
C VAL A 179 6.72 -9.17 11.06
N VAL A 180 5.97 -8.08 11.20
CA VAL A 180 4.83 -7.99 12.10
C VAL A 180 3.56 -8.41 11.37
N TYR A 181 2.88 -9.46 11.83
CA TYR A 181 1.58 -9.84 11.25
C TYR A 181 0.47 -10.09 12.26
N ARG A 182 -0.77 -9.97 11.77
CA ARG A 182 -1.99 -10.46 12.43
C ARG A 182 -2.57 -11.63 11.67
N ALA A 183 -3.20 -12.55 12.39
CA ALA A 183 -3.88 -13.68 11.81
C ALA A 183 -5.34 -13.76 12.30
N TRP A 184 -6.27 -14.17 11.45
CA TRP A 184 -7.67 -14.41 11.79
C TRP A 184 -8.31 -15.38 10.80
N LYS A 185 -9.49 -15.91 11.11
CA LYS A 185 -10.29 -16.71 10.17
C LYS A 185 -11.59 -15.99 9.89
N GLU A 186 -11.91 -15.82 8.62
CA GLU A 186 -13.12 -15.12 8.19
C GLU A 186 -13.69 -15.76 6.94
N ARG A 187 -14.99 -16.08 6.94
CA ARG A 187 -15.67 -16.79 5.84
C ARG A 187 -14.89 -18.03 5.37
N GLY A 188 -14.39 -18.82 6.31
CA GLY A 188 -13.61 -20.03 6.05
C GLY A 188 -12.14 -19.81 5.65
N LYS A 189 -11.71 -18.58 5.38
CA LYS A 189 -10.34 -18.28 4.94
C LYS A 189 -9.46 -17.91 6.13
N MET A 190 -8.32 -18.58 6.28
CA MET A 190 -7.30 -18.23 7.27
C MET A 190 -6.45 -17.09 6.71
N ARG A 191 -6.63 -15.90 7.26
CA ARG A 191 -6.03 -14.65 6.80
C ARG A 191 -4.82 -14.31 7.64
N PHE A 192 -3.76 -13.90 6.97
CA PHE A 192 -2.57 -13.31 7.54
C PHE A 192 -2.37 -11.94 6.89
N HIS A 193 -2.19 -10.91 7.70
CA HIS A 193 -1.89 -9.57 7.22
C HIS A 193 -0.59 -9.11 7.81
N ILE A 194 0.40 -8.90 6.95
CA ILE A 194 1.68 -8.32 7.32
C ILE A 194 1.44 -6.84 7.57
N GLU A 195 1.33 -6.46 8.84
CA GLU A 195 1.04 -5.10 9.28
C GLU A 195 2.22 -4.16 9.07
N SER A 196 3.45 -4.65 9.22
CA SER A 196 4.69 -3.89 9.07
C SER A 196 5.87 -4.85 8.92
N ALA A 197 6.96 -4.39 8.31
CA ALA A 197 8.22 -5.12 8.30
C ALA A 197 9.40 -4.15 8.24
N TYR A 198 10.40 -4.35 9.10
CA TYR A 198 11.51 -3.40 9.27
C TYR A 198 12.74 -4.05 9.91
N PRO A 199 13.94 -3.54 9.61
CA PRO A 199 15.16 -3.99 10.27
C PRO A 199 15.16 -3.52 11.74
N LEU A 200 15.63 -4.37 12.63
CA LEU A 200 15.92 -4.00 14.02
C LEU A 200 17.35 -3.46 14.11
N GLN A 201 17.52 -2.42 14.92
CA GLN A 201 18.85 -1.86 15.24
C GLN A 201 19.61 -2.78 16.20
N GLU A 202 18.89 -3.49 17.06
CA GLU A 202 19.44 -4.41 18.05
C GLU A 202 18.80 -5.79 17.89
N SER A 203 19.53 -6.83 18.30
CA SER A 203 18.98 -8.19 18.37
C SER A 203 17.79 -8.25 19.33
N LEU A 204 16.86 -9.17 19.06
CA LEU A 204 15.74 -9.39 19.97
C LEU A 204 16.21 -9.80 21.37
N GLY A 205 15.72 -9.09 22.37
CA GLY A 205 15.85 -9.49 23.78
C GLY A 205 15.02 -10.73 24.12
N LYS A 206 14.71 -10.91 25.41
CA LYS A 206 13.91 -12.05 25.88
C LYS A 206 12.46 -11.93 25.40
N VAL A 207 12.08 -12.79 24.44
CA VAL A 207 10.72 -12.85 23.88
C VAL A 207 10.03 -14.18 24.19
N LYS A 208 8.70 -14.14 24.35
CA LYS A 208 7.88 -15.36 24.54
C LYS A 208 7.60 -16.00 23.18
N LYS A 209 8.22 -17.15 22.90
CA LYS A 209 8.03 -17.91 21.66
C LYS A 209 6.57 -18.33 21.47
N VAL A 210 6.11 -18.36 20.22
CA VAL A 210 4.83 -18.95 19.83
C VAL A 210 5.05 -19.91 18.69
N ASN A 211 4.41 -21.08 18.75
CA ASN A 211 4.50 -22.04 17.67
C ASN A 211 3.51 -21.68 16.56
N PHE A 212 4.01 -21.52 15.33
CA PHE A 212 3.21 -21.24 14.13
C PHE A 212 2.06 -22.24 13.95
N TRP A 213 2.31 -23.52 14.19
CA TRP A 213 1.31 -24.58 14.06
C TRP A 213 0.18 -24.45 15.07
N VAL A 214 0.44 -23.87 16.25
CA VAL A 214 -0.61 -23.58 17.25
C VAL A 214 -1.54 -22.47 16.75
N ILE A 215 -0.99 -21.43 16.09
CA ILE A 215 -1.80 -20.39 15.44
C ILE A 215 -2.71 -21.02 14.39
N CYS A 216 -2.13 -21.83 13.50
CA CYS A 216 -2.87 -22.49 12.42
C CYS A 216 -3.96 -23.43 12.95
N HIS A 217 -3.63 -24.29 13.92
CA HIS A 217 -4.60 -25.18 14.55
C HIS A 217 -5.75 -24.40 15.21
N ASN A 218 -5.44 -23.33 15.95
CA ASN A 218 -6.48 -22.55 16.61
C ASN A 218 -7.40 -21.85 15.60
N LEU A 219 -6.84 -21.30 14.53
CA LEU A 219 -7.63 -20.73 13.44
C LEU A 219 -8.50 -21.79 12.76
N LEU A 220 -7.96 -22.97 12.45
CA LEU A 220 -8.69 -24.05 11.79
C LEU A 220 -9.93 -24.45 12.60
N HIS A 221 -9.76 -24.64 13.91
CA HIS A 221 -10.78 -25.13 14.84
C HIS A 221 -11.58 -24.02 15.55
N GLY A 222 -11.43 -22.75 15.15
CA GLY A 222 -12.18 -21.64 15.75
C GLY A 222 -11.84 -21.34 17.22
N LYS A 223 -10.66 -21.77 17.69
CA LYS A 223 -10.16 -21.52 19.04
C LYS A 223 -9.53 -20.12 19.14
N LYS A 224 -9.45 -19.60 20.37
CA LYS A 224 -8.76 -18.32 20.64
C LYS A 224 -7.28 -18.42 20.23
N LEU A 225 -6.77 -17.36 19.60
CA LEU A 225 -5.35 -17.26 19.27
C LEU A 225 -4.48 -17.25 20.54
N PRO A 226 -3.25 -17.78 20.46
CA PRO A 226 -2.33 -17.81 21.60
C PRO A 226 -2.04 -16.38 22.07
N LYS A 227 -2.13 -16.19 23.40
CA LYS A 227 -1.81 -14.93 24.08
C LYS A 227 -0.54 -15.13 24.92
N PRO A 228 0.29 -14.10 25.09
CA PRO A 228 1.38 -14.18 26.05
C PRO A 228 0.79 -14.47 27.44
N ALA A 229 1.42 -15.38 28.19
CA ALA A 229 1.09 -15.57 29.60
C ALA A 229 1.23 -14.23 30.34
N LYS A 230 0.35 -13.97 31.31
CA LYS A 230 0.50 -12.84 32.24
C LYS A 230 1.82 -12.96 33.00
#